data_AF-A0A2G9GZ96-F1
#
_entry.id   AF-A0A2G9GZ96-F1
#
_cell.length_a   1.000
_cell.length_b   1.000
_cell.length_c   1.000
_cell.angle_alpha   90.00
_cell.angle_beta   90.00
_cell.angle_gamma   90.00
#
_symmetry.space_group_name_H-M   'P 1'
#
loop_
_entity.id
_entity.type
_entity.pdbx_description
1 polymer ?
#
loop_
_entity_poly.entity_id
_entity_poly.type
_entity_poly.pdbx_seq_one_letter_code
_entity_poly.pdbx_strand_id
1 'polypeptide(L)'
;MASHEELPVPVFTSLEPVYGTGSQLEEAEQRFNKLKSKFVEFFGHSPDIYSRSPGRVNLIGEHIDYEGYSVLPMAIRQDTIVAIRKCDSGEGEKVLRIANVNSEKYPMCTYPADPDQEIDLKNHKWGHYFICGYKGFYEYAKSKGIDIGKAVGLEVVVDGIVPTGSGLSSSAAFVCSSTIAIMAVLGANFPKKELAQLTCECERHIGTESGGMDQAISVMAQSGFAALIDFNPICSTEVQLPAGGTFIIAHSLAESQKAVTAATNYNNRVVECHLASIVLGIKLGMKPEEAITIVKTLSDVEGLCVSLASTRGSSDPVLAVKEFLKEEPYSAEDIEKITNKKLQVIFANSPTSLDVLKAAKHFKLHQRAAHVYSEARRVYAFKDTVSSELGEEDKLKKLGDLMNESHYSCSVLYECSCPELEELVKICRDNGAIGARLTGAGWGGCAVALVKENIVPQFILKLKEQFFQARIDKGVIKNNDLDQYVFASKPSSGGAIIKF
;
A
#
# COMPACT_ATOMS: atom_id res chain seq x y z
N MET A 1 3.19 29.52 -4.03
CA MET A 1 2.03 28.65 -4.29
C MET A 1 2.07 27.52 -3.28
N ALA A 2 0.94 27.05 -2.76
CA ALA A 2 0.93 25.89 -1.87
C ALA A 2 1.47 24.66 -2.63
N SER A 3 2.21 23.77 -1.96
CA SER A 3 2.63 22.49 -2.55
C SER A 3 1.40 21.64 -2.88
N HIS A 4 1.52 20.73 -3.86
CA HIS A 4 0.40 19.95 -4.36
C HIS A 4 -0.35 19.17 -3.27
N GLU A 5 0.38 18.67 -2.28
CA GLU A 5 -0.11 17.92 -1.12
C GLU A 5 -0.92 18.78 -0.12
N GLU A 6 -0.69 20.09 -0.08
CA GLU A 6 -1.41 21.04 0.78
C GLU A 6 -2.72 21.52 0.14
N LEU A 7 -2.97 21.16 -1.13
CA LEU A 7 -4.23 21.44 -1.81
C LEU A 7 -5.30 20.42 -1.39
N PRO A 8 -6.58 20.82 -1.36
CA PRO A 8 -7.68 19.89 -1.13
C PRO A 8 -7.81 18.86 -2.25
N VAL A 9 -8.58 17.80 -2.00
CA VAL A 9 -8.92 16.82 -3.05
C VAL A 9 -9.62 17.55 -4.20
N PRO A 10 -9.17 17.38 -5.45
CA PRO A 10 -9.73 18.08 -6.59
C PRO A 10 -11.18 17.63 -6.84
N VAL A 11 -12.00 18.60 -7.24
CA VAL A 11 -13.39 18.38 -7.65
C VAL A 11 -13.50 18.64 -9.14
N PHE A 12 -13.96 17.64 -9.89
CA PHE A 12 -14.12 17.72 -11.33
C PHE A 12 -15.57 17.55 -11.76
N THR A 13 -15.93 18.19 -12.88
CA THR A 13 -17.23 18.06 -13.55
C THR A 13 -17.16 17.19 -14.81
N SER A 14 -15.97 16.66 -15.13
CA SER A 14 -15.72 15.74 -16.23
C SER A 14 -14.67 14.70 -15.82
N LEU A 15 -14.58 13.62 -16.60
CA LEU A 15 -13.65 12.51 -16.33
C LEU A 15 -12.25 12.72 -16.94
N GLU A 16 -12.13 13.58 -17.96
CA GLU A 16 -10.88 13.85 -18.69
C GLU A 16 -9.69 14.24 -17.79
N PRO A 17 -9.83 15.10 -16.75
CA PRO A 17 -8.69 15.45 -15.88
C PRO A 17 -8.12 14.26 -15.08
N VAL A 18 -8.91 13.20 -14.89
CA VAL A 18 -8.51 12.02 -14.12
C VAL A 18 -8.00 10.92 -15.05
N TYR A 19 -8.73 10.66 -16.15
CA TYR A 19 -8.55 9.51 -17.03
C TYR A 19 -7.87 9.84 -18.36
N GLY A 20 -7.59 11.12 -18.64
CA GLY A 20 -7.03 11.56 -19.90
C GLY A 20 -8.04 11.49 -21.06
N THR A 21 -7.55 11.19 -22.26
CA THR A 21 -8.34 11.18 -23.50
C THR A 21 -8.27 9.81 -24.21
N GLY A 22 -9.10 9.63 -25.24
CA GLY A 22 -9.11 8.42 -26.07
C GLY A 22 -9.75 7.21 -25.37
N SER A 23 -9.25 6.01 -25.65
CA SER A 23 -9.86 4.76 -25.17
C SER A 23 -9.94 4.65 -23.65
N GLN A 24 -9.01 5.28 -22.91
CA GLN A 24 -9.02 5.27 -21.45
C GLN A 24 -10.20 6.06 -20.87
N LEU A 25 -10.56 7.18 -21.52
CA LEU A 25 -11.70 7.99 -21.14
C LEU A 25 -13.01 7.24 -21.45
N GLU A 26 -13.10 6.61 -22.63
CA GLU A 26 -14.26 5.81 -23.03
C GLU A 26 -14.52 4.64 -22.07
N GLU A 27 -13.47 3.92 -21.66
CA GLU A 27 -13.53 2.87 -20.63
C GLU A 27 -14.05 3.41 -19.30
N ALA A 28 -13.56 4.58 -18.87
CA ALA A 28 -14.01 5.23 -17.63
C ALA A 28 -15.49 5.65 -17.71
N GLU A 29 -15.91 6.29 -18.80
CA GLU A 29 -17.31 6.69 -19.02
C GLU A 29 -18.26 5.49 -18.95
N GLN A 30 -17.89 4.37 -19.57
CA GLN A 30 -18.66 3.13 -19.48
C GLN A 30 -18.78 2.62 -18.04
N ARG A 31 -17.69 2.68 -17.26
CA ARG A 31 -17.70 2.29 -15.84
C ARG A 31 -18.59 3.20 -14.99
N PHE A 32 -18.50 4.52 -15.15
CA PHE A 32 -19.37 5.47 -14.43
C PHE A 32 -20.85 5.29 -14.81
N ASN A 33 -21.16 5.07 -16.08
CA ASN A 33 -22.54 4.80 -16.54
C ASN A 33 -23.09 3.49 -15.97
N LYS A 34 -22.26 2.42 -15.94
CA LYS A 34 -22.63 1.15 -15.31
C LYS A 34 -22.86 1.31 -13.80
N LEU A 35 -21.97 2.03 -13.12
CA LEU A 35 -22.07 2.30 -11.69
C LEU A 35 -23.33 3.10 -11.35
N LYS A 36 -23.64 4.15 -12.11
CA LYS A 36 -24.88 4.92 -11.98
C LYS A 36 -26.12 4.05 -12.18
N SER A 37 -26.12 3.22 -13.23
CA SER A 37 -27.23 2.32 -13.53
C SER A 37 -27.46 1.31 -12.40
N LYS A 38 -26.38 0.73 -11.85
CA LYS A 38 -26.44 -0.15 -10.68
C LYS A 38 -26.92 0.57 -9.41
N PHE A 39 -26.52 1.82 -9.21
CA PHE A 39 -27.02 2.62 -8.10
C PHE A 39 -28.54 2.81 -8.18
N VAL A 40 -29.07 3.14 -9.36
CA VAL A 40 -30.52 3.24 -9.60
C VAL A 40 -31.20 1.88 -9.44
N GLU A 41 -30.59 0.79 -9.88
CA GLU A 41 -31.12 -0.57 -9.70
C GLU A 41 -31.25 -0.95 -8.23
N PHE A 42 -30.25 -0.66 -7.40
CA PHE A 42 -30.26 -1.02 -5.98
C PHE A 42 -31.15 -0.11 -5.13
N PHE A 43 -31.20 1.20 -5.43
CA PHE A 43 -31.79 2.21 -4.54
C PHE A 43 -32.94 3.02 -5.16
N GLY A 44 -33.19 2.91 -6.47
CA GLY A 44 -34.31 3.56 -7.15
C GLY A 44 -34.08 5.03 -7.52
N HIS A 45 -32.88 5.56 -7.35
CA HIS A 45 -32.54 6.96 -7.62
C HIS A 45 -31.05 7.14 -7.95
N SER A 46 -30.63 8.33 -8.36
CA SER A 46 -29.21 8.63 -8.66
C SER A 46 -28.38 8.89 -7.39
N PRO A 47 -27.05 8.68 -7.45
CA PRO A 47 -26.13 9.12 -6.39
C PRO A 47 -25.94 10.65 -6.40
N ASP A 48 -25.53 11.21 -5.27
CA ASP A 48 -25.24 12.65 -5.13
C ASP A 48 -23.85 13.00 -5.68
N ILE A 49 -22.87 12.14 -5.39
CA ILE A 49 -21.45 12.39 -5.65
C ILE A 49 -20.76 11.06 -6.01
N TYR A 50 -19.70 11.15 -6.80
CA TYR A 50 -18.75 10.08 -6.98
C TYR A 50 -17.38 10.48 -6.42
N SER A 51 -16.62 9.50 -5.96
CA SER A 51 -15.20 9.63 -5.70
C SER A 51 -14.44 8.51 -6.39
N ARG A 52 -13.15 8.73 -6.60
CA ARG A 52 -12.24 7.70 -7.08
C ARG A 52 -10.92 7.76 -6.33
N SER A 53 -10.27 6.61 -6.18
CA SER A 53 -8.89 6.51 -5.70
C SER A 53 -8.19 5.34 -6.38
N PRO A 54 -6.96 5.52 -6.92
CA PRO A 54 -6.23 4.49 -7.65
C PRO A 54 -5.60 3.46 -6.70
N GLY A 55 -5.37 2.26 -7.22
CA GLY A 55 -4.36 1.36 -6.67
C GLY A 55 -2.95 1.90 -6.94
N ARG A 56 -1.93 1.10 -6.59
CA ARG A 56 -0.53 1.55 -6.74
C ARG A 56 0.43 0.41 -6.96
N VAL A 57 1.57 0.73 -7.55
CA VAL A 57 2.75 -0.13 -7.59
C VAL A 57 3.88 0.56 -6.86
N ASN A 58 4.58 -0.16 -5.99
CA ASN A 58 5.79 0.35 -5.35
C ASN A 58 7.00 -0.04 -6.18
N LEU A 59 7.73 0.95 -6.72
CA LEU A 59 8.84 0.72 -7.62
C LEU A 59 10.07 0.23 -6.85
N ILE A 60 10.27 0.74 -5.63
CA ILE A 60 11.33 0.32 -4.70
C ILE A 60 11.03 0.86 -3.29
N GLY A 61 11.51 0.17 -2.24
CA GLY A 61 11.21 0.58 -0.86
C GLY A 61 10.14 -0.28 -0.20
N GLU A 62 10.22 -1.61 -0.28
CA GLU A 62 9.22 -2.44 0.42
C GLU A 62 9.53 -2.64 1.88
N HIS A 63 8.47 -2.74 2.69
CA HIS A 63 8.58 -3.10 4.10
C HIS A 63 9.42 -2.13 4.96
N ILE A 64 9.51 -0.89 4.52
CA ILE A 64 10.21 0.19 5.23
C ILE A 64 9.31 1.39 5.54
N ASP A 65 8.09 1.43 5.02
CA ASP A 65 7.13 2.52 5.23
C ASP A 65 6.66 2.61 6.69
N TYR A 66 6.31 1.49 7.30
CA TYR A 66 6.00 1.44 8.74
C TYR A 66 7.24 1.60 9.64
N GLU A 67 8.45 1.50 9.07
CA GLU A 67 9.69 1.84 9.78
C GLU A 67 10.00 3.34 9.73
N GLY A 68 9.18 4.13 9.02
CA GLY A 68 9.34 5.58 8.90
C GLY A 68 10.28 6.03 7.78
N TYR A 69 10.72 5.12 6.92
CA TYR A 69 11.57 5.44 5.77
C TYR A 69 10.77 5.80 4.54
N SER A 70 11.37 6.64 3.71
CA SER A 70 10.79 7.04 2.43
C SER A 70 10.69 5.87 1.46
N VAL A 71 9.67 5.90 0.61
CA VAL A 71 9.38 4.88 -0.40
C VAL A 71 9.12 5.53 -1.76
N LEU A 72 9.21 4.77 -2.86
CA LEU A 72 9.05 5.32 -4.21
C LEU A 72 7.99 4.58 -5.03
N PRO A 73 6.69 4.81 -4.75
CA PRO A 73 5.58 4.27 -5.52
C PRO A 73 5.12 5.17 -6.67
N MET A 74 4.24 4.62 -7.49
CA MET A 74 3.37 5.39 -8.39
C MET A 74 1.94 4.84 -8.36
N ALA A 75 0.95 5.70 -8.55
CA ALA A 75 -0.43 5.26 -8.76
C ALA A 75 -0.57 4.58 -10.12
N ILE A 76 -1.34 3.50 -10.16
CA ILE A 76 -1.71 2.82 -11.40
C ILE A 76 -3.07 3.32 -11.90
N ARG A 77 -3.41 3.00 -13.15
CA ARG A 77 -4.69 3.40 -13.74
C ARG A 77 -5.90 2.73 -13.07
N GLN A 78 -5.74 1.48 -12.65
CA GLN A 78 -6.78 0.72 -11.97
C GLN A 78 -7.15 1.40 -10.65
N ASP A 79 -8.43 1.51 -10.38
CA ASP A 79 -8.94 2.28 -9.25
C ASP A 79 -10.22 1.69 -8.65
N THR A 80 -10.63 2.30 -7.52
CA THR A 80 -11.93 2.09 -6.90
C THR A 80 -12.76 3.36 -7.02
N ILE A 81 -13.93 3.24 -7.64
CA ILE A 81 -14.92 4.31 -7.78
C ILE A 81 -16.04 4.04 -6.78
N VAL A 82 -16.42 5.06 -6.02
CA VAL A 82 -17.53 5.00 -5.06
C VAL A 82 -18.58 6.01 -5.50
N ALA A 83 -19.80 5.54 -5.74
CA ALA A 83 -20.99 6.38 -5.88
C ALA A 83 -21.72 6.40 -4.53
N ILE A 84 -22.05 7.59 -4.03
CA ILE A 84 -22.65 7.76 -2.71
C ILE A 84 -23.84 8.72 -2.73
N ARG A 85 -24.84 8.43 -1.89
CA ARG A 85 -25.95 9.33 -1.57
C ARG A 85 -26.12 9.44 -0.05
N LYS A 86 -26.44 10.64 0.41
CA LYS A 86 -26.89 10.88 1.79
C LYS A 86 -28.40 10.66 1.92
N CYS A 87 -28.82 9.83 2.87
CA CYS A 87 -30.24 9.63 3.15
C CYS A 87 -30.77 10.78 4.02
N ASP A 88 -31.93 11.32 3.66
CA ASP A 88 -32.56 12.40 4.41
C ASP A 88 -33.02 11.95 5.81
N SER A 89 -32.96 12.88 6.77
CA SER A 89 -33.20 12.63 8.19
C SER A 89 -34.63 12.22 8.60
N GLY A 90 -35.54 12.00 7.62
CA GLY A 90 -36.96 11.78 7.84
C GLY A 90 -37.46 10.34 7.69
N GLU A 91 -36.65 9.39 7.22
CA GLU A 91 -37.12 8.04 6.91
C GLU A 91 -36.24 6.94 7.53
N GLY A 92 -36.83 6.17 8.44
CA GLY A 92 -36.36 4.84 8.82
C GLY A 92 -35.11 4.75 9.72
N GLU A 93 -34.65 3.51 9.87
CA GLU A 93 -33.44 3.16 10.61
C GLU A 93 -32.22 3.72 9.89
N LYS A 94 -31.35 4.43 10.63
CA LYS A 94 -30.14 5.03 10.05
C LYS A 94 -29.13 3.94 9.75
N VAL A 95 -29.10 3.48 8.50
CA VAL A 95 -28.25 2.38 8.06
C VAL A 95 -27.30 2.80 6.94
N LEU A 96 -26.16 2.12 6.89
CA LEU A 96 -25.21 2.17 5.79
C LEU A 96 -25.50 0.98 4.88
N ARG A 97 -25.94 1.23 3.64
CA ARG A 97 -26.21 0.20 2.64
C ARG A 97 -25.13 0.24 1.56
N ILE A 98 -24.28 -0.78 1.54
CA ILE A 98 -23.07 -0.82 0.71
C ILE A 98 -23.19 -1.98 -0.28
N ALA A 99 -23.39 -1.65 -1.54
CA ALA A 99 -23.49 -2.60 -2.64
C ALA A 99 -22.26 -2.51 -3.57
N ASN A 100 -22.08 -3.54 -4.40
CA ASN A 100 -21.00 -3.63 -5.36
C ASN A 100 -21.56 -3.90 -6.75
N VAL A 101 -20.91 -3.38 -7.79
CA VAL A 101 -21.27 -3.68 -9.18
C VAL A 101 -21.14 -5.18 -9.49
N ASN A 102 -20.21 -5.88 -8.83
CA ASN A 102 -20.09 -7.34 -8.87
C ASN A 102 -20.73 -7.96 -7.61
N SER A 103 -22.06 -8.04 -7.61
CA SER A 103 -22.85 -8.54 -6.48
C SER A 103 -22.68 -10.05 -6.21
N GLU A 104 -22.30 -10.83 -7.23
CA GLU A 104 -22.03 -12.26 -7.09
C GLU A 104 -20.78 -12.50 -6.24
N LYS A 105 -19.71 -11.73 -6.47
CA LYS A 105 -18.46 -11.81 -5.69
C LYS A 105 -18.57 -11.06 -4.37
N TYR A 106 -19.24 -9.92 -4.35
CA TYR A 106 -19.32 -9.02 -3.20
C TYR A 106 -20.79 -8.73 -2.84
N PRO A 107 -21.41 -9.56 -1.99
CA PRO A 107 -22.80 -9.38 -1.61
C PRO A 107 -23.00 -8.07 -0.84
N MET A 108 -24.20 -7.49 -0.96
CA MET A 108 -24.56 -6.24 -0.28
C MET A 108 -24.37 -6.38 1.24
N CYS A 109 -23.76 -5.36 1.84
CA CYS A 109 -23.58 -5.27 3.28
C CYS A 109 -24.48 -4.16 3.85
N THR A 110 -24.99 -4.39 5.06
CA THR A 110 -25.78 -3.39 5.80
C THR A 110 -25.24 -3.30 7.22
N TYR A 111 -24.99 -2.06 7.66
CA TYR A 111 -24.44 -1.75 8.97
C TYR A 111 -25.24 -0.60 9.61
N PRO A 112 -25.24 -0.46 10.94
CA PRO A 112 -25.76 0.74 11.58
C PRO A 112 -24.96 1.97 11.13
N ALA A 113 -25.61 3.11 10.94
CA ALA A 113 -24.93 4.40 10.77
C ALA A 113 -24.51 4.95 12.14
N ASP A 114 -23.59 4.22 12.76
CA ASP A 114 -22.99 4.52 14.06
C ASP A 114 -21.47 4.64 13.90
N PRO A 115 -20.88 5.83 14.10
CA PRO A 115 -19.43 6.04 14.04
C PRO A 115 -18.65 5.24 15.10
N ASP A 116 -19.29 4.88 16.21
CA ASP A 116 -18.63 4.18 17.32
C ASP A 116 -18.73 2.65 17.18
N GLN A 117 -19.30 2.14 16.08
CA GLN A 117 -19.44 0.70 15.85
C GLN A 117 -18.08 -0.03 15.82
N GLU A 118 -18.05 -1.21 16.42
CA GLU A 118 -16.89 -2.11 16.34
C GLU A 118 -16.86 -2.87 15.00
N ILE A 119 -15.66 -3.14 14.50
CA ILE A 119 -15.45 -3.95 13.30
C ILE A 119 -15.19 -5.40 13.73
N ASP A 120 -16.00 -6.34 13.24
CA ASP A 120 -15.76 -7.77 13.50
C ASP A 120 -14.55 -8.27 12.70
N LEU A 121 -13.39 -8.27 13.36
CA LEU A 121 -12.14 -8.75 12.78
C LEU A 121 -12.10 -10.27 12.61
N LYS A 122 -12.97 -11.03 13.28
CA LYS A 122 -13.01 -12.50 13.19
C LYS A 122 -13.77 -12.95 11.95
N ASN A 123 -14.84 -12.24 11.58
CA ASN A 123 -15.64 -12.53 10.39
C ASN A 123 -15.46 -11.41 9.35
N HIS A 124 -14.27 -11.36 8.76
CA HIS A 124 -13.90 -10.32 7.81
C HIS A 124 -14.84 -10.28 6.60
N LYS A 125 -15.47 -9.12 6.35
CA LYS A 125 -16.32 -8.83 5.18
C LYS A 125 -15.74 -7.66 4.41
N TRP A 126 -15.91 -7.68 3.08
CA TRP A 126 -15.41 -6.59 2.21
C TRP A 126 -15.96 -5.21 2.61
N GLY A 127 -17.22 -5.14 3.07
CA GLY A 127 -17.82 -3.90 3.54
C GLY A 127 -17.13 -3.27 4.76
N HIS A 128 -16.31 -4.03 5.52
CA HIS A 128 -15.56 -3.48 6.66
C HIS A 128 -14.55 -2.41 6.23
N TYR A 129 -13.99 -2.48 5.03
CA TYR A 129 -13.10 -1.41 4.52
C TYR A 129 -13.84 -0.07 4.33
N PHE A 130 -15.13 -0.10 3.98
CA PHE A 130 -15.94 1.13 3.98
C PHE A 130 -16.16 1.64 5.40
N ILE A 131 -16.42 0.73 6.35
CA ILE A 131 -16.59 1.08 7.78
C ILE A 131 -15.32 1.70 8.36
N CYS A 132 -14.12 1.20 8.00
CA CYS A 132 -12.84 1.83 8.34
C CYS A 132 -12.81 3.32 7.97
N GLY A 133 -13.18 3.66 6.72
CA GLY A 133 -13.22 5.04 6.25
C GLY A 133 -14.31 5.87 6.94
N TYR A 134 -15.49 5.29 7.17
CA TYR A 134 -16.59 5.95 7.89
C TYR A 134 -16.22 6.27 9.33
N LYS A 135 -15.80 5.26 10.11
CA LYS A 135 -15.38 5.40 11.50
C LYS A 135 -14.25 6.41 11.65
N GLY A 136 -13.17 6.23 10.89
CA GLY A 136 -11.99 7.09 10.99
C GLY A 136 -12.28 8.55 10.62
N PHE A 137 -13.16 8.81 9.64
CA PHE A 137 -13.55 10.18 9.30
C PHE A 137 -14.25 10.91 10.46
N TYR A 138 -15.18 10.25 11.15
CA TYR A 138 -15.86 10.85 12.31
C TYR A 138 -14.92 11.03 13.51
N GLU A 139 -14.02 10.08 13.76
CA GLU A 139 -12.97 10.20 14.78
C GLU A 139 -12.06 11.41 14.50
N TYR A 140 -11.65 11.58 13.24
CA TYR A 140 -10.84 12.71 12.80
C TYR A 140 -11.57 14.04 12.98
N ALA A 141 -12.81 14.15 12.47
CA ALA A 141 -13.62 15.36 12.61
C ALA A 141 -13.79 15.75 14.09
N LYS A 142 -14.08 14.76 14.96
CA LYS A 142 -14.17 14.97 16.41
C LYS A 142 -12.84 15.44 17.00
N SER A 143 -11.71 14.84 16.62
CA SER A 143 -10.38 15.23 17.10
C SER A 143 -9.98 16.66 16.71
N LYS A 144 -10.47 17.14 15.56
CA LYS A 144 -10.23 18.48 15.03
C LYS A 144 -11.28 19.51 15.45
N GLY A 145 -12.33 19.09 16.17
CA GLY A 145 -13.45 19.96 16.56
C GLY A 145 -14.29 20.45 15.37
N ILE A 146 -14.33 19.68 14.27
CA ILE A 146 -15.07 20.02 13.06
C ILE A 146 -16.49 19.46 13.18
N ASP A 147 -17.50 20.33 13.11
CA ASP A 147 -18.90 19.91 13.09
C ASP A 147 -19.30 19.43 11.70
N ILE A 148 -19.40 18.10 11.56
CA ILE A 148 -19.89 17.41 10.34
C ILE A 148 -21.35 16.95 10.48
N GLY A 149 -22.06 17.43 11.51
CA GLY A 149 -23.42 17.05 11.83
C GLY A 149 -23.55 15.67 12.48
N LYS A 150 -24.80 15.23 12.66
CA LYS A 150 -25.11 13.91 13.22
C LYS A 150 -24.90 12.80 12.19
N ALA A 151 -24.63 11.59 12.66
CA ALA A 151 -24.62 10.40 11.83
C ALA A 151 -25.93 10.25 11.03
N VAL A 152 -25.77 9.97 9.74
CA VAL A 152 -26.82 9.82 8.72
C VAL A 152 -26.67 8.51 7.99
N GLY A 153 -27.78 7.99 7.46
CA GLY A 153 -27.75 6.84 6.55
C GLY A 153 -27.04 7.19 5.25
N LEU A 154 -26.35 6.21 4.68
CA LEU A 154 -25.63 6.34 3.42
C LEU A 154 -25.97 5.15 2.52
N GLU A 155 -26.24 5.44 1.25
CA GLU A 155 -26.36 4.45 0.19
C GLU A 155 -25.15 4.53 -0.72
N VAL A 156 -24.52 3.40 -0.95
CA VAL A 156 -23.19 3.32 -1.56
C VAL A 156 -23.18 2.20 -2.59
N VAL A 157 -22.67 2.49 -3.79
CA VAL A 157 -22.28 1.44 -4.76
C VAL A 157 -20.81 1.61 -5.11
N VAL A 158 -20.09 0.50 -5.12
CA VAL A 158 -18.64 0.45 -5.35
C VAL A 158 -18.35 -0.29 -6.66
N ASP A 159 -17.45 0.26 -7.47
CA ASP A 159 -16.85 -0.41 -8.62
C ASP A 159 -15.32 -0.34 -8.55
N GLY A 160 -14.66 -1.47 -8.37
CA GLY A 160 -13.21 -1.56 -8.22
C GLY A 160 -12.58 -2.51 -9.24
N ILE A 161 -11.56 -2.03 -9.96
CA ILE A 161 -10.80 -2.83 -10.93
C ILE A 161 -9.33 -3.04 -10.54
N VAL A 162 -8.92 -2.59 -9.36
CA VAL A 162 -7.61 -2.92 -8.80
C VAL A 162 -7.59 -4.43 -8.48
N PRO A 163 -6.64 -5.21 -9.01
CA PRO A 163 -6.57 -6.64 -8.71
C PRO A 163 -6.55 -6.89 -7.20
N THR A 164 -7.41 -7.78 -6.70
CA THR A 164 -7.54 -8.08 -5.26
C THR A 164 -6.47 -9.05 -4.79
N GLY A 165 -5.96 -8.89 -3.57
CA GLY A 165 -4.93 -9.79 -3.02
C GLY A 165 -3.59 -9.76 -3.77
N SER A 166 -3.41 -8.74 -4.61
CA SER A 166 -2.35 -8.66 -5.61
C SER A 166 -1.12 -7.86 -5.17
N GLY A 167 -1.14 -7.31 -3.96
CA GLY A 167 -0.13 -6.34 -3.55
C GLY A 167 -0.24 -4.98 -4.24
N LEU A 168 -1.29 -4.70 -5.03
CA LEU A 168 -1.53 -3.39 -5.70
C LEU A 168 -2.45 -2.43 -4.91
N SER A 169 -2.68 -2.72 -3.62
CA SER A 169 -3.43 -1.87 -2.68
C SER A 169 -4.88 -1.60 -3.04
N SER A 170 -5.62 -2.64 -3.45
CA SER A 170 -7.07 -2.56 -3.62
C SER A 170 -7.80 -2.18 -2.33
N SER A 171 -7.31 -2.61 -1.16
CA SER A 171 -7.87 -2.22 0.15
C SER A 171 -7.73 -0.72 0.40
N ALA A 172 -6.51 -0.18 0.28
CA ALA A 172 -6.24 1.24 0.48
C ALA A 172 -6.98 2.11 -0.53
N ALA A 173 -7.03 1.71 -1.81
CA ALA A 173 -7.81 2.40 -2.83
C ALA A 173 -9.29 2.48 -2.44
N PHE A 174 -9.85 1.40 -1.88
CA PHE A 174 -11.23 1.38 -1.42
C PHE A 174 -11.44 2.25 -0.17
N VAL A 175 -10.56 2.18 0.84
CA VAL A 175 -10.61 3.02 2.05
C VAL A 175 -10.49 4.50 1.68
N CYS A 176 -9.52 4.88 0.85
CA CYS A 176 -9.32 6.24 0.38
C CYS A 176 -10.52 6.76 -0.40
N SER A 177 -11.00 6.00 -1.39
CA SER A 177 -12.16 6.39 -2.21
C SER A 177 -13.42 6.55 -1.35
N SER A 178 -13.66 5.62 -0.41
CA SER A 178 -14.79 5.69 0.53
C SER A 178 -14.70 6.91 1.44
N THR A 179 -13.52 7.18 2.01
CA THR A 179 -13.30 8.33 2.90
C THR A 179 -13.51 9.64 2.14
N ILE A 180 -13.01 9.74 0.90
CA ILE A 180 -13.25 10.90 0.01
C ILE A 180 -14.75 11.08 -0.25
N ALA A 181 -15.48 10.01 -0.57
CA ALA A 181 -16.92 10.04 -0.80
C ALA A 181 -17.70 10.53 0.43
N ILE A 182 -17.39 9.98 1.60
CA ILE A 182 -18.03 10.31 2.88
C ILE A 182 -17.76 11.77 3.24
N MET A 183 -16.49 12.19 3.15
CA MET A 183 -16.08 13.58 3.36
C MET A 183 -16.86 14.53 2.43
N ALA A 184 -16.91 14.23 1.14
CA ALA A 184 -17.53 15.08 0.13
C ALA A 184 -19.06 15.17 0.28
N VAL A 185 -19.75 14.06 0.58
CA VAL A 185 -21.21 14.03 0.75
C VAL A 185 -21.66 14.68 2.06
N LEU A 186 -20.79 14.73 3.06
CA LEU A 186 -21.01 15.45 4.31
C LEU A 186 -20.59 16.93 4.23
N GLY A 187 -20.12 17.40 3.07
CA GLY A 187 -19.81 18.81 2.83
C GLY A 187 -18.44 19.27 3.31
N ALA A 188 -17.51 18.34 3.56
CA ALA A 188 -16.13 18.63 3.91
C ALA A 188 -15.18 18.43 2.71
N ASN A 189 -14.01 19.06 2.74
CA ASN A 189 -12.89 18.77 1.85
C ASN A 189 -11.57 19.19 2.52
N PHE A 190 -10.64 18.25 2.67
CA PHE A 190 -9.38 18.45 3.40
C PHE A 190 -8.17 18.43 2.47
N PRO A 191 -7.04 19.04 2.87
CA PRO A 191 -5.77 18.89 2.18
C PRO A 191 -5.41 17.42 1.96
N LYS A 192 -4.85 17.10 0.79
CA LYS A 192 -4.50 15.72 0.41
C LYS A 192 -3.56 15.06 1.41
N LYS A 193 -2.62 15.83 1.95
CA LYS A 193 -1.67 15.40 2.98
C LYS A 193 -2.38 14.94 4.27
N GLU A 194 -3.33 15.73 4.76
CA GLU A 194 -4.13 15.37 5.93
C GLU A 194 -4.98 14.13 5.65
N LEU A 195 -5.60 14.09 4.46
CA LEU A 195 -6.42 12.96 4.06
C LEU A 195 -5.60 11.66 3.93
N ALA A 196 -4.37 11.72 3.42
CA ALA A 196 -3.48 10.56 3.33
C ALA A 196 -3.12 9.99 4.71
N GLN A 197 -2.90 10.85 5.71
CA GLN A 197 -2.67 10.42 7.09
C GLN A 197 -3.93 9.80 7.69
N LEU A 198 -5.07 10.49 7.52
CA LEU A 198 -6.37 10.02 7.98
C LEU A 198 -6.68 8.63 7.43
N THR A 199 -6.56 8.41 6.12
CA THR A 199 -6.92 7.14 5.51
C THR A 199 -5.98 6.00 5.91
N CYS A 200 -4.73 6.29 6.25
CA CYS A 200 -3.82 5.32 6.87
C CYS A 200 -4.33 4.87 8.24
N GLU A 201 -4.75 5.82 9.09
CA GLU A 201 -5.36 5.53 10.39
C GLU A 201 -6.69 4.77 10.24
N CYS A 202 -7.52 5.15 9.26
CA CYS A 202 -8.75 4.45 8.94
C CYS A 202 -8.50 2.97 8.65
N GLU A 203 -7.55 2.64 7.77
CA GLU A 203 -7.31 1.26 7.34
C GLU A 203 -6.82 0.37 8.49
N ARG A 204 -6.08 0.92 9.47
CA ARG A 204 -5.62 0.16 10.64
C ARG A 204 -6.75 -0.44 11.48
N HIS A 205 -7.96 0.13 11.42
CA HIS A 205 -9.16 -0.46 12.04
C HIS A 205 -9.49 -1.86 11.50
N ILE A 206 -8.91 -2.28 10.37
CA ILE A 206 -9.06 -3.63 9.82
C ILE A 206 -8.14 -4.68 10.49
N GLY A 207 -7.25 -4.25 11.39
CA GLY A 207 -6.32 -5.11 12.13
C GLY A 207 -4.94 -5.30 11.48
N THR A 208 -4.63 -4.56 10.40
CA THR A 208 -3.29 -4.55 9.79
C THR A 208 -2.51 -3.33 10.23
N GLU A 209 -1.28 -3.53 10.72
CA GLU A 209 -0.36 -2.46 11.12
C GLU A 209 0.41 -1.90 9.89
N SER A 210 -0.31 -1.54 8.82
CA SER A 210 0.33 -1.01 7.62
C SER A 210 0.91 0.39 7.84
N GLY A 211 1.97 0.69 7.09
CA GLY A 211 2.46 2.05 6.92
C GLY A 211 1.53 2.89 6.04
N GLY A 212 1.95 4.12 5.75
CA GLY A 212 1.14 5.11 5.04
C GLY A 212 1.36 5.17 3.52
N MET A 213 2.21 4.30 2.95
CA MET A 213 2.60 4.38 1.54
C MET A 213 1.39 4.35 0.60
N ASP A 214 0.54 3.36 0.79
CA ASP A 214 -0.54 3.01 -0.14
C ASP A 214 -1.56 4.15 -0.23
N GLN A 215 -1.91 4.70 0.93
CA GLN A 215 -2.88 5.77 1.08
C GLN A 215 -2.29 7.10 0.59
N ALA A 216 -1.03 7.38 0.93
CA ALA A 216 -0.32 8.57 0.48
C ALA A 216 -0.26 8.65 -1.05
N ILE A 217 0.17 7.59 -1.73
CA ILE A 217 0.21 7.61 -3.20
C ILE A 217 -1.19 7.60 -3.81
N SER A 218 -2.15 6.88 -3.21
CA SER A 218 -3.53 6.84 -3.73
C SER A 218 -4.17 8.23 -3.70
N VAL A 219 -3.89 9.05 -2.68
CA VAL A 219 -4.45 10.39 -2.55
C VAL A 219 -3.63 11.45 -3.31
N MET A 220 -2.29 11.42 -3.20
CA MET A 220 -1.42 12.52 -3.63
C MET A 220 -0.79 12.35 -5.02
N ALA A 221 -0.97 11.21 -5.69
CA ALA A 221 -0.34 10.97 -6.99
C ALA A 221 -0.72 12.01 -8.06
N GLN A 222 0.23 12.23 -8.98
CA GLN A 222 0.07 13.11 -10.12
C GLN A 222 0.35 12.35 -11.41
N SER A 223 -0.48 12.62 -12.42
CA SER A 223 -0.34 12.00 -13.73
C SER A 223 1.06 12.29 -14.31
N GLY A 224 1.74 11.25 -14.78
CA GLY A 224 3.09 11.35 -15.36
C GLY A 224 4.25 11.29 -14.36
N PHE A 225 4.00 11.31 -13.05
CA PHE A 225 5.04 11.28 -12.02
C PHE A 225 4.89 10.09 -11.07
N ALA A 226 6.00 9.40 -10.80
CA ALA A 226 6.12 8.64 -9.55
C ALA A 226 6.31 9.63 -8.38
N ALA A 227 6.29 9.15 -7.14
CA ALA A 227 6.54 10.00 -5.98
C ALA A 227 7.51 9.34 -5.02
N LEU A 228 8.47 10.12 -4.52
CA LEU A 228 9.15 9.82 -3.26
C LEU A 228 8.22 10.29 -2.14
N ILE A 229 7.77 9.34 -1.32
CA ILE A 229 6.87 9.60 -0.20
C ILE A 229 7.67 9.48 1.10
N ASP A 230 7.72 10.57 1.85
CA ASP A 230 8.24 10.60 3.22
C ASP A 230 7.08 10.51 4.21
N PHE A 231 7.36 10.12 5.47
CA PHE A 231 6.34 9.93 6.51
C PHE A 231 6.53 10.83 7.75
N ASN A 232 7.69 11.46 7.90
CA ASN A 232 8.07 12.23 9.10
C ASN A 232 8.66 13.62 8.77
N PRO A 233 7.84 14.64 8.45
CA PRO A 233 6.39 14.59 8.23
C PRO A 233 6.04 13.96 6.88
N ILE A 234 4.76 13.65 6.68
CA ILE A 234 4.29 13.17 5.38
C ILE A 234 4.50 14.22 4.28
N CYS A 235 5.16 13.84 3.20
CA CYS A 235 5.26 14.67 2.00
C CYS A 235 5.45 13.80 0.76
N SER A 236 5.17 14.38 -0.40
CA SER A 236 5.23 13.72 -1.70
C SER A 236 6.07 14.57 -2.65
N THR A 237 7.26 14.10 -2.98
CA THR A 237 8.12 14.72 -3.98
C THR A 237 7.98 14.00 -5.32
N GLU A 238 7.61 14.73 -6.37
CA GLU A 238 7.48 14.21 -7.72
C GLU A 238 8.79 13.66 -8.27
N VAL A 239 8.74 12.49 -8.91
CA VAL A 239 9.87 11.82 -9.55
C VAL A 239 9.50 11.50 -11.01
N GLN A 240 10.11 12.24 -11.94
CA GLN A 240 9.91 12.06 -13.38
C GLN A 240 10.74 10.86 -13.89
N LEU A 241 10.07 9.73 -14.12
CA LEU A 241 10.72 8.50 -14.59
C LEU A 241 11.28 8.66 -16.03
N PRO A 242 12.37 7.96 -16.40
CA PRO A 242 12.94 8.01 -17.75
C PRO A 242 11.94 7.53 -18.82
N ALA A 243 11.84 8.27 -19.93
CA ALA A 243 10.80 8.04 -20.95
C ALA A 243 10.93 6.72 -21.72
N GLY A 244 12.15 6.21 -21.93
CA GLY A 244 12.40 4.96 -22.64
C GLY A 244 12.14 3.69 -21.83
N GLY A 245 11.71 3.80 -20.58
CA GLY A 245 11.33 2.68 -19.72
C GLY A 245 9.85 2.68 -19.38
N THR A 246 9.22 1.52 -19.45
CA THR A 246 7.85 1.30 -19.02
C THR A 246 7.80 0.19 -17.98
N PHE A 247 6.93 0.38 -16.99
CA PHE A 247 6.69 -0.59 -15.93
C PHE A 247 5.54 -1.51 -16.32
N ILE A 248 5.82 -2.81 -16.34
CA ILE A 248 4.85 -3.87 -16.57
C ILE A 248 4.51 -4.50 -15.21
N ILE A 249 3.22 -4.54 -14.90
CA ILE A 249 2.71 -5.23 -13.72
C ILE A 249 2.20 -6.58 -14.17
N ALA A 250 2.63 -7.64 -13.49
CA ALA A 250 2.19 -9.00 -13.75
C ALA A 250 1.79 -9.69 -12.43
N HIS A 251 0.63 -10.35 -12.41
CA HIS A 251 0.08 -11.04 -11.25
C HIS A 251 0.58 -12.48 -11.20
N SER A 252 1.16 -12.90 -10.08
CA SER A 252 1.68 -14.27 -9.88
C SER A 252 0.60 -15.34 -9.78
N LEU A 253 -0.64 -14.92 -9.54
CA LEU A 253 -1.83 -15.75 -9.26
C LEU A 253 -1.80 -16.46 -7.90
N ALA A 254 -0.72 -16.28 -7.12
CA ALA A 254 -0.73 -16.57 -5.71
C ALA A 254 -1.44 -15.41 -4.97
N GLU A 255 -2.52 -15.71 -4.26
CA GLU A 255 -3.23 -14.70 -3.46
C GLU A 255 -2.55 -14.51 -2.11
N SER A 256 -2.21 -13.26 -1.79
CA SER A 256 -1.72 -12.89 -0.46
C SER A 256 -2.87 -12.40 0.41
N GLN A 257 -3.34 -13.24 1.34
CA GLN A 257 -4.36 -12.87 2.33
C GLN A 257 -3.69 -12.14 3.51
N LYS A 258 -3.29 -10.88 3.27
CA LYS A 258 -2.51 -10.04 4.20
C LYS A 258 -3.11 -9.99 5.61
N ALA A 259 -4.42 -9.76 5.73
CA ALA A 259 -5.10 -9.65 7.02
C ALA A 259 -5.20 -11.00 7.75
N VAL A 260 -5.46 -12.09 7.01
CA VAL A 260 -5.67 -13.43 7.58
C VAL A 260 -4.36 -14.04 8.07
N THR A 261 -3.28 -13.85 7.30
CA THR A 261 -1.94 -14.36 7.64
C THR A 261 -1.08 -13.32 8.36
N ALA A 262 -1.66 -12.23 8.84
CA ALA A 262 -0.94 -11.10 9.41
C ALA A 262 -0.01 -11.52 10.55
N ALA A 263 -0.50 -12.35 11.49
CA ALA A 263 0.25 -12.77 12.67
C ALA A 263 1.49 -13.64 12.35
N THR A 264 1.52 -14.33 11.20
CA THR A 264 2.67 -15.17 10.79
C THR A 264 3.56 -14.48 9.75
N ASN A 265 2.99 -13.56 8.98
CA ASN A 265 3.64 -12.89 7.85
C ASN A 265 3.82 -11.39 8.14
N TYR A 266 2.85 -10.55 7.76
CA TYR A 266 3.00 -9.09 7.74
C TYR A 266 3.27 -8.48 9.12
N ASN A 267 2.41 -8.71 10.11
CA ASN A 267 2.59 -8.18 11.47
C ASN A 267 3.78 -8.84 12.17
N ASN A 268 4.11 -10.10 11.84
CA ASN A 268 5.32 -10.74 12.34
C ASN A 268 6.58 -9.96 11.92
N ARG A 269 6.64 -9.50 10.67
CA ARG A 269 7.73 -8.66 10.18
C ARG A 269 7.82 -7.31 10.91
N VAL A 270 6.68 -6.67 11.17
CA VAL A 270 6.62 -5.43 11.97
C VAL A 270 7.18 -5.67 13.38
N VAL A 271 6.79 -6.77 14.04
CA VAL A 271 7.30 -7.13 15.37
C VAL A 271 8.79 -7.47 15.32
N GLU A 272 9.27 -8.19 14.30
CA GLU A 272 10.69 -8.49 14.15
C GLU A 272 11.54 -7.21 14.01
N CYS A 273 11.09 -6.22 13.24
CA CYS A 273 11.77 -4.94 13.12
C CYS A 273 11.74 -4.13 14.42
N HIS A 274 10.59 -4.05 15.10
CA HIS A 274 10.50 -3.35 16.39
C HIS A 274 11.39 -4.00 17.46
N LEU A 275 11.45 -5.33 17.51
CA LEU A 275 12.36 -6.02 18.40
C LEU A 275 13.83 -5.78 18.01
N ALA A 276 14.14 -5.76 16.72
CA ALA A 276 15.49 -5.48 16.23
C ALA A 276 15.94 -4.06 16.62
N SER A 277 15.06 -3.06 16.51
CA SER A 277 15.37 -1.68 16.88
C SER A 277 15.61 -1.52 18.37
N ILE A 278 14.79 -2.12 19.24
CA ILE A 278 15.02 -2.13 20.69
C ILE A 278 16.36 -2.78 21.04
N VAL A 279 16.65 -3.97 20.48
CA VAL A 279 17.89 -4.68 20.76
C VAL A 279 19.10 -3.88 20.27
N LEU A 280 19.05 -3.31 19.08
CA LEU A 280 20.11 -2.43 18.56
C LEU A 280 20.32 -1.22 19.47
N GLY A 281 19.26 -0.52 19.86
CA GLY A 281 19.34 0.63 20.78
C GLY A 281 20.08 0.28 22.06
N ILE A 282 19.73 -0.86 22.69
CA ILE A 282 20.40 -1.33 23.92
C ILE A 282 21.87 -1.66 23.67
N LYS A 283 22.19 -2.38 22.58
CA LYS A 283 23.57 -2.74 22.23
C LYS A 283 24.43 -1.53 21.88
N LEU A 284 23.82 -0.46 21.41
CA LEU A 284 24.45 0.82 21.09
C LEU A 284 24.49 1.80 22.27
N GLY A 285 24.07 1.37 23.47
CA GLY A 285 24.29 2.10 24.71
C GLY A 285 23.05 2.70 25.38
N MET A 286 21.84 2.50 24.81
CA MET A 286 20.60 2.89 25.49
C MET A 286 20.33 1.98 26.69
N LYS A 287 19.69 2.52 27.73
CA LYS A 287 19.19 1.69 28.83
C LYS A 287 17.97 0.87 28.36
N PRO A 288 17.79 -0.37 28.83
CA PRO A 288 16.65 -1.20 28.41
C PRO A 288 15.28 -0.53 28.58
N GLU A 289 15.03 0.14 29.70
CA GLU A 289 13.75 0.80 29.96
C GLU A 289 13.48 1.97 29.01
N GLU A 290 14.55 2.70 28.66
CA GLU A 290 14.51 3.82 27.72
C GLU A 290 14.22 3.31 26.30
N ALA A 291 14.97 2.31 25.85
CA ALA A 291 14.81 1.71 24.53
C ALA A 291 13.39 1.17 24.32
N ILE A 292 12.85 0.41 25.29
CA ILE A 292 11.48 -0.13 25.21
C ILE A 292 10.42 0.96 25.12
N THR A 293 10.64 2.09 25.81
CA THR A 293 9.66 3.17 25.89
C THR A 293 9.67 4.02 24.63
N ILE A 294 10.85 4.42 24.18
CA ILE A 294 11.05 5.43 23.13
C ILE A 294 11.12 4.80 21.74
N VAL A 295 11.85 3.69 21.59
CA VAL A 295 12.13 3.10 20.27
C VAL A 295 10.91 2.30 19.79
N LYS A 296 10.47 2.61 18.57
CA LYS A 296 9.36 1.96 17.87
C LYS A 296 9.80 1.37 16.54
N THR A 297 10.73 2.01 15.85
CA THR A 297 11.17 1.61 14.51
C THR A 297 12.69 1.55 14.42
N LEU A 298 13.21 0.97 13.34
CA LEU A 298 14.62 0.97 13.01
C LEU A 298 15.16 2.37 12.66
N SER A 299 14.31 3.29 12.21
CA SER A 299 14.71 4.68 11.95
C SER A 299 15.03 5.44 13.25
N ASP A 300 14.33 5.14 14.35
CA ASP A 300 14.60 5.76 15.66
C ASP A 300 16.04 5.53 16.16
N VAL A 301 16.65 4.41 15.76
CA VAL A 301 18.01 4.01 16.17
C VAL A 301 19.06 4.13 15.06
N GLU A 302 18.67 4.54 13.85
CA GLU A 302 19.60 4.64 12.72
C GLU A 302 20.76 5.60 13.00
N GLY A 303 20.48 6.74 13.65
CA GLY A 303 21.52 7.71 14.01
C GLY A 303 22.63 7.08 14.88
N LEU A 304 22.27 6.17 15.78
CA LEU A 304 23.23 5.41 16.58
C LEU A 304 24.03 4.41 15.72
N CYS A 305 23.35 3.71 14.81
CA CYS A 305 23.97 2.77 13.88
C CYS A 305 24.99 3.48 12.96
N VAL A 306 24.63 4.65 12.41
CA VAL A 306 25.51 5.47 11.57
C VAL A 306 26.68 6.06 12.37
N SER A 307 26.44 6.48 13.61
CA SER A 307 27.51 6.95 14.50
C SER A 307 28.55 5.86 14.73
N LEU A 308 28.11 4.64 15.07
CA LEU A 308 29.00 3.48 15.17
C LEU A 308 29.76 3.24 13.86
N ALA A 309 29.04 3.18 12.73
CA ALA A 309 29.63 2.94 11.42
C ALA A 309 30.73 3.97 11.10
N SER A 310 30.51 5.23 11.47
CA SER A 310 31.46 6.32 11.26
C SER A 310 32.77 6.09 12.02
N THR A 311 32.71 5.53 13.24
CA THR A 311 33.92 5.13 13.99
C THR A 311 34.70 3.99 13.32
N ARG A 312 34.10 3.31 12.35
CA ARG A 312 34.69 2.23 11.54
C ARG A 312 34.97 2.68 10.09
N GLY A 313 34.85 3.97 9.78
CA GLY A 313 35.10 4.52 8.45
C GLY A 313 34.01 4.23 7.41
N SER A 314 32.77 3.95 7.85
CA SER A 314 31.62 3.68 6.99
C SER A 314 30.45 4.61 7.34
N SER A 315 29.55 4.86 6.40
CA SER A 315 28.25 5.51 6.65
C SER A 315 27.08 4.52 6.62
N ASP A 316 27.38 3.22 6.48
CA ASP A 316 26.37 2.18 6.32
C ASP A 316 25.85 1.67 7.68
N PRO A 317 24.57 1.94 8.05
CA PRO A 317 24.01 1.45 9.31
C PRO A 317 23.93 -0.09 9.39
N VAL A 318 23.99 -0.81 8.26
CA VAL A 318 24.06 -2.28 8.24
C VAL A 318 25.32 -2.81 8.94
N LEU A 319 26.36 -1.99 9.10
CA LEU A 319 27.54 -2.40 9.87
C LEU A 319 27.19 -2.69 11.34
N ALA A 320 26.34 -1.86 11.96
CA ALA A 320 25.90 -2.07 13.33
C ALA A 320 25.06 -3.36 13.46
N VAL A 321 24.23 -3.66 12.45
CA VAL A 321 23.47 -4.91 12.39
C VAL A 321 24.40 -6.12 12.41
N LYS A 322 25.45 -6.09 11.59
CA LYS A 322 26.44 -7.18 11.51
C LYS A 322 27.26 -7.34 12.79
N GLU A 323 27.59 -6.24 13.47
CA GLU A 323 28.39 -6.26 14.70
C GLU A 323 27.57 -6.72 15.92
N PHE A 324 26.28 -6.35 15.99
CA PHE A 324 25.50 -6.51 17.23
C PHE A 324 24.32 -7.48 17.17
N LEU A 325 23.81 -7.85 15.99
CA LEU A 325 22.72 -8.82 15.86
C LEU A 325 23.23 -10.16 15.32
N LYS A 326 23.01 -11.26 16.06
CA LYS A 326 23.28 -12.62 15.57
C LYS A 326 22.46 -12.95 14.33
N GLU A 327 23.04 -13.71 13.41
CA GLU A 327 22.36 -14.18 12.20
C GLU A 327 21.33 -15.26 12.52
N GLU A 328 21.54 -16.07 13.56
CA GLU A 328 20.57 -17.07 13.97
C GLU A 328 19.32 -16.41 14.57
N PRO A 329 18.12 -16.99 14.35
CA PRO A 329 16.89 -16.48 14.95
C PRO A 329 16.99 -16.37 16.49
N TYR A 330 16.43 -15.29 17.04
CA TYR A 330 16.29 -15.08 18.46
C TYR A 330 15.06 -15.81 18.98
N SER A 331 15.19 -16.51 20.11
CA SER A 331 14.03 -16.93 20.89
C SER A 331 13.46 -15.74 21.67
N ALA A 332 12.21 -15.84 22.15
CA ALA A 332 11.67 -14.85 23.07
C ALA A 332 12.58 -14.67 24.31
N GLU A 333 13.09 -15.77 24.88
CA GLU A 333 13.98 -15.74 26.04
C GLU A 333 15.29 -14.99 25.78
N ASP A 334 15.86 -15.10 24.57
CA ASP A 334 17.08 -14.37 24.21
C ASP A 334 16.83 -12.86 24.28
N ILE A 335 15.70 -12.41 23.77
CA ILE A 335 15.33 -10.99 23.73
C ILE A 335 14.98 -10.50 25.14
N GLU A 336 14.21 -11.27 25.90
CA GLU A 336 13.82 -10.92 27.28
C GLU A 336 15.02 -10.78 28.22
N LYS A 337 16.10 -11.54 27.99
CA LYS A 337 17.38 -11.38 28.71
C LYS A 337 18.09 -10.08 28.36
N ILE A 338 17.96 -9.60 27.11
CA ILE A 338 18.58 -8.33 26.68
C ILE A 338 17.75 -7.14 27.18
N THR A 339 16.43 -7.24 27.11
CA THR A 339 15.50 -6.16 27.46
C THR A 339 15.18 -6.10 28.95
N ASN A 340 15.54 -7.13 29.73
CA ASN A 340 15.13 -7.32 31.12
C ASN A 340 13.61 -7.26 31.35
N LYS A 341 12.80 -7.49 30.31
CA LYS A 341 11.34 -7.47 30.37
C LYS A 341 10.73 -8.55 29.48
N LYS A 342 9.60 -9.10 29.93
CA LYS A 342 8.80 -10.05 29.17
C LYS A 342 8.22 -9.41 27.91
N LEU A 343 8.23 -10.13 26.78
CA LEU A 343 7.72 -9.59 25.51
C LEU A 343 6.23 -9.22 25.60
N GLN A 344 5.44 -9.98 26.36
CA GLN A 344 4.02 -9.69 26.59
C GLN A 344 3.81 -8.35 27.32
N VAL A 345 4.79 -7.93 28.14
CA VAL A 345 4.75 -6.64 28.83
C VAL A 345 5.16 -5.51 27.88
N ILE A 346 6.17 -5.74 27.03
CA ILE A 346 6.61 -4.78 26.01
C ILE A 346 5.46 -4.45 25.05
N PHE A 347 4.70 -5.47 24.64
CA PHE A 347 3.59 -5.35 23.67
C PHE A 347 2.20 -5.34 24.31
N ALA A 348 2.08 -5.05 25.60
CA ALA A 348 0.81 -5.16 26.33
C ALA A 348 -0.34 -4.34 25.71
N ASN A 349 -0.02 -3.21 25.07
CA ASN A 349 -0.99 -2.31 24.45
C ASN A 349 -1.22 -2.57 22.95
N SER A 350 -0.67 -3.65 22.39
CA SER A 350 -0.79 -4.01 20.98
C SER A 350 -1.37 -5.41 20.83
N PRO A 351 -2.70 -5.55 20.68
CA PRO A 351 -3.35 -6.85 20.48
C PRO A 351 -2.77 -7.62 19.27
N THR A 352 -2.46 -6.90 18.18
CA THR A 352 -1.88 -7.46 16.95
C THR A 352 -0.48 -8.01 17.20
N SER A 353 0.37 -7.32 17.96
CA SER A 353 1.69 -7.83 18.35
C SER A 353 1.58 -9.01 19.33
N LEU A 354 0.61 -9.01 20.25
CA LEU A 354 0.38 -10.15 21.14
C LEU A 354 -0.05 -11.41 20.37
N ASP A 355 -0.82 -11.26 19.29
CA ASP A 355 -1.16 -12.38 18.41
C ASP A 355 0.05 -12.93 17.66
N VAL A 356 0.99 -12.06 17.23
CA VAL A 356 2.29 -12.50 16.71
C VAL A 356 3.05 -13.32 17.75
N LEU A 357 3.12 -12.89 19.01
CA LEU A 357 3.82 -13.63 20.07
C LEU A 357 3.21 -15.01 20.35
N LYS A 358 1.93 -15.23 20.03
CA LYS A 358 1.29 -16.55 20.11
C LYS A 358 1.66 -17.44 18.91
N ALA A 359 1.85 -16.84 17.74
CA ALA A 359 2.11 -17.54 16.48
C ALA A 359 3.61 -17.83 16.25
N ALA A 360 4.48 -16.88 16.57
CA ALA A 360 5.91 -16.93 16.31
C ALA A 360 6.70 -17.37 17.55
N LYS A 361 7.65 -18.29 17.36
CA LYS A 361 8.58 -18.75 18.41
C LYS A 361 9.99 -18.17 18.28
N HIS A 362 10.33 -17.69 17.09
CA HIS A 362 11.65 -17.18 16.75
C HIS A 362 11.54 -15.91 15.91
N PHE A 363 12.50 -15.01 16.07
CA PHE A 363 12.52 -13.68 15.44
C PHE A 363 13.88 -13.43 14.75
N LYS A 364 13.87 -13.12 13.45
CA LYS A 364 15.08 -12.93 12.62
C LYS A 364 15.52 -11.46 12.57
N LEU A 365 15.98 -10.96 13.70
CA LEU A 365 16.27 -9.53 13.90
C LEU A 365 17.34 -9.01 12.91
N HIS A 366 18.43 -9.76 12.70
CA HIS A 366 19.52 -9.36 11.81
C HIS A 366 19.04 -9.15 10.38
N GLN A 367 18.33 -10.14 9.82
CA GLN A 367 17.93 -10.12 8.43
C GLN A 367 16.90 -9.01 8.17
N ARG A 368 15.98 -8.77 9.11
CA ARG A 368 14.96 -7.73 8.95
C ARG A 368 15.59 -6.34 8.99
N ALA A 369 16.47 -6.08 9.95
CA ALA A 369 17.19 -4.82 10.03
C ALA A 369 18.11 -4.59 8.82
N ALA A 370 18.84 -5.62 8.36
CA ALA A 370 19.69 -5.53 7.17
C ALA A 370 18.87 -5.23 5.90
N HIS A 371 17.70 -5.86 5.75
CA HIS A 371 16.77 -5.54 4.67
C HIS A 371 16.34 -4.07 4.72
N VAL A 372 15.78 -3.62 5.85
CA VAL A 372 15.21 -2.28 6.00
C VAL A 372 16.23 -1.19 5.69
N TYR A 373 17.40 -1.22 6.33
CA TYR A 373 18.43 -0.20 6.09
C TYR A 373 18.97 -0.22 4.65
N SER A 374 19.18 -1.41 4.08
CA SER A 374 19.66 -1.50 2.70
C SER A 374 18.60 -1.07 1.68
N GLU A 375 17.33 -1.34 1.96
CA GLU A 375 16.20 -0.97 1.10
C GLU A 375 15.94 0.54 1.14
N ALA A 376 15.98 1.16 2.32
CA ALA A 376 15.90 2.62 2.47
C ALA A 376 16.98 3.34 1.66
N ARG A 377 18.22 2.83 1.69
CA ARG A 377 19.30 3.35 0.85
C ARG A 377 19.05 3.17 -0.65
N ARG A 378 18.47 2.03 -1.06
CA ARG A 378 18.12 1.77 -2.47
C ARG A 378 17.06 2.75 -2.98
N VAL A 379 16.13 3.20 -2.14
CA VAL A 379 15.12 4.22 -2.51
C VAL A 379 15.81 5.52 -2.93
N TYR A 380 16.72 6.05 -2.10
CA TYR A 380 17.46 7.27 -2.43
C TYR A 380 18.39 7.06 -3.64
N ALA A 381 19.06 5.91 -3.74
CA ALA A 381 19.87 5.59 -4.91
C ALA A 381 19.04 5.54 -6.21
N PHE A 382 17.79 5.08 -6.14
CA PHE A 382 16.85 5.07 -7.27
C PHE A 382 16.48 6.50 -7.66
N LYS A 383 16.04 7.32 -6.70
CA LYS A 383 15.72 8.73 -6.90
C LYS A 383 16.90 9.50 -7.51
N ASP A 384 18.09 9.37 -6.93
CA ASP A 384 19.30 10.04 -7.38
C ASP A 384 19.71 9.59 -8.79
N THR A 385 19.48 8.31 -9.13
CA THR A 385 19.71 7.80 -10.48
C THR A 385 18.77 8.45 -11.49
N VAL A 386 17.49 8.60 -11.16
CA VAL A 386 16.51 9.30 -12.01
C VAL A 386 16.97 10.76 -12.27
N SER A 387 17.39 11.46 -11.22
CA SER A 387 17.84 12.86 -11.26
C SER A 387 19.27 13.08 -11.74
N SER A 388 20.03 12.02 -12.04
CA SER A 388 21.43 12.13 -12.48
C SER A 388 21.59 12.64 -13.92
N GLU A 389 22.82 13.01 -14.30
CA GLU A 389 23.18 13.38 -15.69
C GLU A 389 23.55 12.18 -16.58
N LEU A 390 23.27 10.95 -16.13
CA LEU A 390 23.55 9.73 -16.90
C LEU A 390 22.74 9.69 -18.20
N GLY A 391 23.28 9.02 -19.23
CA GLY A 391 22.52 8.69 -20.43
C GLY A 391 21.30 7.83 -20.10
N GLU A 392 20.26 7.92 -20.92
CA GLU A 392 18.98 7.24 -20.64
C GLU A 392 19.12 5.72 -20.47
N GLU A 393 19.96 5.08 -21.29
CA GLU A 393 20.25 3.65 -21.19
C GLU A 393 20.97 3.28 -19.87
N ASP A 394 21.94 4.09 -19.44
CA ASP A 394 22.66 3.89 -18.18
C ASP A 394 21.75 4.11 -16.97
N LYS A 395 20.85 5.10 -17.02
CA LYS A 395 19.81 5.30 -16.01
C LYS A 395 18.95 4.05 -15.90
N LEU A 396 18.35 3.61 -17.02
CA LEU A 396 17.47 2.44 -17.04
C LEU A 396 18.17 1.19 -16.50
N LYS A 397 19.43 0.95 -16.91
CA LYS A 397 20.23 -0.17 -16.39
C LYS A 397 20.39 -0.09 -14.87
N LYS A 398 20.83 1.06 -14.35
CA LYS A 398 21.07 1.23 -12.91
C LYS A 398 19.77 1.13 -12.09
N LEU A 399 18.65 1.64 -12.60
CA LEU A 399 17.35 1.46 -11.97
C LEU A 399 16.94 -0.02 -11.91
N GLY A 400 17.14 -0.76 -13.00
CA GLY A 400 16.86 -2.20 -13.02
C GLY A 400 17.76 -3.02 -12.09
N ASP A 401 19.05 -2.68 -12.00
CA ASP A 401 19.99 -3.29 -11.06
C ASP A 401 19.49 -3.10 -9.61
N LEU A 402 19.07 -1.89 -9.23
CA LEU A 402 18.49 -1.59 -7.92
C LEU A 402 17.19 -2.37 -7.64
N MET A 403 16.31 -2.51 -8.64
CA MET A 403 15.10 -3.33 -8.51
C MET A 403 15.44 -4.80 -8.27
N ASN A 404 16.44 -5.34 -8.97
CA ASN A 404 16.87 -6.73 -8.81
C ASN A 404 17.48 -6.98 -7.43
N GLU A 405 18.30 -6.06 -6.92
CA GLU A 405 18.83 -6.10 -5.56
C GLU A 405 17.71 -6.03 -4.50
N SER A 406 16.73 -5.15 -4.70
CA SER A 406 15.54 -5.07 -3.84
C SER A 406 14.78 -6.40 -3.82
N HIS A 407 14.56 -7.04 -4.98
CA HIS A 407 13.90 -8.34 -5.02
C HIS A 407 14.67 -9.42 -4.26
N TYR A 408 15.99 -9.49 -4.47
CA TYR A 408 16.85 -10.43 -3.75
C TYR A 408 16.75 -10.21 -2.23
N SER A 409 16.80 -8.95 -1.79
CA SER A 409 16.64 -8.59 -0.38
C SER A 409 15.28 -9.00 0.17
N CYS A 410 14.18 -8.75 -0.57
CA CYS A 410 12.84 -9.19 -0.18
C CYS A 410 12.71 -10.72 -0.09
N SER A 411 13.35 -11.44 -1.02
CA SER A 411 13.28 -12.90 -1.11
C SER A 411 14.12 -13.58 -0.01
N VAL A 412 15.37 -13.14 0.17
CA VAL A 412 16.36 -13.81 1.04
C VAL A 412 16.41 -13.23 2.44
N LEU A 413 16.48 -11.89 2.57
CA LEU A 413 16.59 -11.25 3.88
C LEU A 413 15.22 -11.04 4.52
N TYR A 414 14.23 -10.63 3.74
CA TYR A 414 12.89 -10.39 4.28
C TYR A 414 11.97 -11.60 4.22
N GLU A 415 12.28 -12.59 3.39
CA GLU A 415 11.45 -13.80 3.23
C GLU A 415 9.97 -13.46 3.01
N CYS A 416 9.71 -12.49 2.12
CA CYS A 416 8.36 -12.08 1.71
C CYS A 416 8.08 -12.36 0.22
N SER A 417 8.91 -13.15 -0.46
CA SER A 417 8.59 -13.68 -1.79
C SER A 417 7.80 -15.01 -1.70
N CYS A 418 7.48 -15.59 -2.84
CA CYS A 418 6.90 -16.94 -2.96
C CYS A 418 7.34 -17.62 -4.26
N PRO A 419 7.20 -18.95 -4.40
CA PRO A 419 7.63 -19.67 -5.60
C PRO A 419 7.07 -19.10 -6.91
N GLU A 420 5.81 -18.69 -6.92
CA GLU A 420 5.14 -18.11 -8.09
C GLU A 420 5.72 -16.73 -8.46
N LEU A 421 6.09 -15.92 -7.46
CA LEU A 421 6.77 -14.64 -7.69
C LEU A 421 8.18 -14.85 -8.21
N GLU A 422 8.94 -15.80 -7.66
CA GLU A 422 10.29 -16.13 -8.12
C GLU A 422 10.27 -16.63 -9.58
N GLU A 423 9.32 -17.51 -9.92
CA GLU A 423 9.10 -17.96 -11.30
C GLU A 423 8.77 -16.78 -12.23
N LEU A 424 7.81 -15.94 -11.83
CA LEU A 424 7.38 -14.80 -12.64
C LEU A 424 8.50 -13.79 -12.85
N VAL A 425 9.23 -13.43 -11.79
CA VAL A 425 10.37 -12.50 -11.86
C VAL A 425 11.48 -13.06 -12.74
N LYS A 426 11.77 -14.35 -12.64
CA LYS A 426 12.73 -15.02 -13.52
C LYS A 426 12.31 -14.91 -14.98
N ILE A 427 11.05 -15.25 -15.31
CA ILE A 427 10.53 -15.15 -16.68
C ILE A 427 10.59 -13.72 -17.19
N CYS A 428 10.24 -12.72 -16.36
CA CYS A 428 10.40 -11.31 -16.72
C CYS A 428 11.84 -11.00 -17.15
N ARG A 429 12.84 -11.39 -16.34
CA ARG A 429 14.26 -11.12 -16.64
C ARG A 429 14.73 -11.86 -17.90
N ASP A 430 14.35 -13.12 -18.05
CA ASP A 430 14.71 -13.95 -19.21
C ASP A 430 14.13 -13.40 -20.53
N ASN A 431 13.06 -12.61 -20.47
CA ASN A 431 12.40 -12.03 -21.65
C ASN A 431 12.68 -10.53 -21.82
N GLY A 432 13.73 -9.99 -21.18
CA GLY A 432 14.23 -8.65 -21.45
C GLY A 432 13.81 -7.56 -20.47
N ALA A 433 13.26 -7.91 -19.30
CA ALA A 433 13.15 -6.94 -18.21
C ALA A 433 14.54 -6.53 -17.72
N ILE A 434 14.80 -5.23 -17.65
CA ILE A 434 16.04 -4.64 -17.15
C ILE A 434 16.15 -4.89 -15.64
N GLY A 435 15.02 -4.76 -14.94
CA GLY A 435 14.87 -5.18 -13.55
C GLY A 435 13.45 -5.65 -13.27
N ALA A 436 13.31 -6.63 -12.39
CA ALA A 436 12.01 -7.14 -11.98
C ALA A 436 12.03 -7.55 -10.50
N ARG A 437 10.93 -7.25 -9.80
CA ARG A 437 10.76 -7.48 -8.37
C ARG A 437 9.31 -7.71 -8.01
N LEU A 438 9.04 -8.33 -6.86
CA LEU A 438 7.72 -8.32 -6.23
C LEU A 438 7.32 -6.88 -5.87
N THR A 439 6.02 -6.61 -5.74
CA THR A 439 5.50 -5.33 -5.26
C THR A 439 4.36 -5.50 -4.25
N GLY A 440 4.27 -4.57 -3.30
CA GLY A 440 3.42 -4.66 -2.13
C GLY A 440 3.99 -5.60 -1.06
N ALA A 441 3.10 -6.17 -0.25
CA ALA A 441 3.47 -7.00 0.90
C ALA A 441 4.18 -8.32 0.53
N GLY A 442 4.02 -8.80 -0.71
CA GLY A 442 4.52 -10.12 -1.10
C GLY A 442 3.72 -11.28 -0.52
N TRP A 443 4.36 -12.45 -0.38
CA TRP A 443 3.74 -13.76 -0.14
C TRP A 443 2.67 -14.09 -1.18
N GLY A 444 2.92 -13.69 -2.42
CA GLY A 444 1.97 -13.68 -3.52
C GLY A 444 1.78 -12.28 -4.09
N GLY A 445 0.76 -12.11 -4.92
CA GLY A 445 0.42 -10.86 -5.56
C GLY A 445 1.21 -10.59 -6.83
N CYS A 446 1.65 -9.36 -7.03
CA CYS A 446 2.22 -8.89 -8.29
C CYS A 446 3.74 -8.76 -8.26
N ALA A 447 4.32 -8.88 -9.45
CA ALA A 447 5.64 -8.38 -9.77
C ALA A 447 5.53 -7.10 -10.63
N VAL A 448 6.53 -6.24 -10.51
CA VAL A 448 6.76 -5.08 -11.37
C VAL A 448 8.08 -5.25 -12.11
N ALA A 449 8.05 -5.07 -13.43
CA ALA A 449 9.19 -5.20 -14.32
C ALA A 449 9.44 -3.91 -15.09
N LEU A 450 10.67 -3.41 -15.09
CA LEU A 450 11.12 -2.30 -15.92
C LEU A 450 11.59 -2.83 -17.28
N VAL A 451 10.95 -2.37 -18.35
CA VAL A 451 11.15 -2.87 -19.72
C VAL A 451 11.35 -1.68 -20.66
N LYS A 452 12.20 -1.82 -21.69
CA LYS A 452 12.36 -0.77 -22.72
C LYS A 452 11.05 -0.59 -23.50
N GLU A 453 10.64 0.65 -23.76
CA GLU A 453 9.33 0.96 -24.37
C GLU A 453 9.09 0.20 -25.70
N ASN A 454 10.13 0.05 -26.52
CA ASN A 454 10.03 -0.57 -27.83
C ASN A 454 9.76 -2.10 -27.81
N ILE A 455 9.99 -2.78 -26.68
CA ILE A 455 9.77 -4.24 -26.58
C ILE A 455 8.54 -4.60 -25.74
N VAL A 456 7.81 -3.61 -25.20
CA VAL A 456 6.64 -3.84 -24.31
C VAL A 456 5.59 -4.80 -24.91
N PRO A 457 5.15 -4.66 -26.18
CA PRO A 457 4.14 -5.58 -26.73
C PRO A 457 4.63 -7.03 -26.79
N GLN A 458 5.89 -7.22 -27.21
CA GLN A 458 6.52 -8.53 -27.30
C GLN A 458 6.73 -9.14 -25.91
N PHE A 459 7.13 -8.33 -24.94
CA PHE A 459 7.33 -8.73 -23.55
C PHE A 459 6.03 -9.26 -22.93
N ILE A 460 4.93 -8.52 -23.06
CA ILE A 460 3.61 -8.96 -22.55
C ILE A 460 3.18 -10.27 -23.21
N LEU A 461 3.36 -10.40 -24.52
CA LEU A 461 3.05 -11.65 -25.24
C LEU A 461 3.86 -12.83 -24.68
N LYS A 462 5.16 -12.64 -24.43
CA LYS A 462 6.03 -13.67 -23.85
C LYS A 462 5.60 -14.09 -22.44
N LEU A 463 5.15 -13.15 -21.60
CA LEU A 463 4.59 -13.49 -20.29
C LEU A 463 3.29 -14.29 -20.41
N LYS A 464 2.40 -13.90 -21.34
CA LYS A 464 1.17 -14.65 -21.63
C LYS A 464 1.49 -16.09 -22.04
N GLU A 465 2.46 -16.29 -22.92
CA GLU A 465 2.90 -17.61 -23.39
C GLU A 465 3.60 -18.45 -22.31
N GLN A 466 4.56 -17.88 -21.57
CA GLN A 466 5.46 -18.66 -20.72
C GLN A 466 4.98 -18.83 -19.29
N PHE A 467 4.28 -17.83 -18.73
CA PHE A 467 3.76 -17.90 -17.37
C PHE A 467 2.29 -18.27 -17.37
N PHE A 468 1.44 -17.54 -18.10
CA PHE A 468 0.00 -17.65 -17.96
C PHE A 468 -0.64 -18.82 -18.73
N GLN A 469 -0.10 -19.22 -19.89
CA GLN A 469 -0.67 -20.29 -20.71
C GLN A 469 -0.84 -21.60 -19.91
N ALA A 470 0.21 -22.01 -19.18
CA ALA A 470 0.14 -23.20 -18.34
C ALA A 470 -0.91 -23.11 -17.21
N ARG A 471 -1.25 -21.90 -16.74
CA ARG A 471 -2.33 -21.68 -15.76
C ARG A 471 -3.71 -21.67 -16.43
N ILE A 472 -3.82 -21.19 -17.66
CA ILE A 472 -5.04 -21.28 -18.47
C ILE A 472 -5.35 -22.75 -18.76
N ASP A 473 -4.37 -23.53 -19.20
CA ASP A 473 -4.54 -24.94 -19.54
C ASP A 473 -4.98 -25.78 -18.32
N LYS A 474 -4.57 -25.35 -17.12
CA LYS A 474 -5.00 -25.94 -15.83
C LYS A 474 -6.34 -25.41 -15.32
N GLY A 475 -6.96 -24.46 -16.01
CA GLY A 475 -8.23 -23.84 -15.61
C GLY A 475 -8.14 -22.90 -14.41
N VAL A 476 -6.94 -22.44 -14.02
CA VAL A 476 -6.74 -21.51 -12.89
C VAL A 476 -7.30 -20.13 -13.24
N ILE A 477 -7.11 -19.70 -14.50
CA ILE A 477 -7.64 -18.44 -15.03
C ILE A 477 -8.24 -18.67 -16.42
N LYS A 478 -9.13 -17.79 -16.84
CA LYS A 478 -9.70 -17.80 -18.20
C LYS A 478 -8.84 -16.93 -19.12
N ASN A 479 -8.77 -17.32 -20.40
CA ASN A 479 -8.01 -16.58 -21.41
C ASN A 479 -8.45 -15.11 -21.55
N ASN A 480 -9.76 -14.85 -21.41
CA ASN A 480 -10.31 -13.50 -21.57
C ASN A 480 -9.96 -12.54 -20.43
N ASP A 481 -9.38 -13.04 -19.33
CA ASP A 481 -9.02 -12.23 -18.16
C ASP A 481 -7.55 -11.80 -18.15
N LEU A 482 -6.76 -12.19 -19.18
CA LEU A 482 -5.30 -11.97 -19.19
C LEU A 482 -4.89 -10.50 -19.00
N ASP A 483 -5.63 -9.56 -19.57
CA ASP A 483 -5.30 -8.14 -19.47
C ASP A 483 -5.53 -7.56 -18.05
N GLN A 484 -6.22 -8.31 -17.18
CA GLN A 484 -6.33 -8.00 -15.75
C GLN A 484 -5.10 -8.45 -14.96
N TYR A 485 -4.38 -9.46 -15.47
CA TYR A 485 -3.24 -10.08 -14.80
C TYR A 485 -1.89 -9.60 -15.31
N VAL A 486 -1.81 -9.07 -16.54
CA VAL A 486 -0.57 -8.49 -17.07
C VAL A 486 -0.88 -7.25 -17.90
N PHE A 487 -0.33 -6.11 -17.50
CA PHE A 487 -0.56 -4.84 -18.17
C PHE A 487 0.60 -3.87 -17.97
N ALA A 488 0.78 -2.97 -18.95
CA ALA A 488 1.65 -1.83 -18.81
C ALA A 488 0.95 -0.74 -17.99
N SER A 489 1.70 -0.06 -17.12
CA SER A 489 1.19 1.11 -16.41
C SER A 489 2.16 2.27 -16.51
N LYS A 490 1.60 3.46 -16.70
CA LYS A 490 2.27 4.75 -16.49
C LYS A 490 1.70 5.40 -15.22
N PRO A 491 2.41 6.37 -14.60
CA PRO A 491 1.92 7.01 -13.40
C PRO A 491 0.58 7.72 -13.64
N SER A 492 -0.43 7.37 -12.84
CA SER A 492 -1.79 7.93 -12.92
C SER A 492 -2.02 9.03 -11.88
N SER A 493 -3.14 9.74 -12.00
CA SER A 493 -3.58 10.75 -11.03
C SER A 493 -4.08 10.09 -9.73
N GLY A 494 -4.04 10.84 -8.62
CA GLY A 494 -4.51 10.43 -7.30
C GLY A 494 -6.03 10.55 -7.08
N GLY A 495 -6.42 10.69 -5.82
CA GLY A 495 -7.82 10.76 -5.40
C GLY A 495 -8.56 11.97 -5.97
N ALA A 496 -9.82 11.79 -6.35
CA ALA A 496 -10.65 12.86 -6.92
C ALA A 496 -12.12 12.72 -6.54
N ILE A 497 -12.82 13.86 -6.50
CA ILE A 497 -14.27 13.96 -6.37
C ILE A 497 -14.85 14.30 -7.76
N ILE A 498 -15.89 13.60 -8.18
CA ILE A 498 -16.58 13.85 -9.45
C ILE A 498 -18.04 14.22 -9.16
N LYS A 499 -18.46 15.38 -9.68
CA LYS A 499 -19.83 15.91 -9.60
C LYS A 499 -20.33 16.23 -11.00
N PHE A 500 -21.23 15.40 -11.52
CA PHE A 500 -21.86 15.60 -12.83
C PHE A 500 -23.00 16.59 -12.80
#